data_AF-A0AAE4CLG3-F1
#
_entry.id   AF-A0AAE4CLG3-F1
#
_cell.length_a   1.000
_cell.length_b   1.000
_cell.length_c   1.000
_cell.angle_alpha   90.00
_cell.angle_beta   90.00
_cell.angle_gamma   90.00
#
_symmetry.space_group_name_H-M   'P 1'
#
loop_
_entity.id
_entity.type
_entity.pdbx_description
1 polymer ?
#
loop_
_entity_poly.entity_id
_entity_poly.type
_entity_poly.pdbx_seq_one_letter_code
_entity_poly.pdbx_strand_id
1 'polypeptide(L)'
;MTDERANSRVIGADTDLDLLFAQVQALRELASDPDKAQDSDRVYDFGIRWAVLLYGRLQRLDHYHHRSELAPDEQARYERLRAELREAVPLVERLGLPRPDRAFADADPR
;
A
#
# COMPACT_ATOMS: atom_id res chain seq x y z
N MET A 1 15.49 -17.21 28.30
CA MET A 1 16.02 -16.34 27.23
C MET A 1 14.84 -15.57 26.72
N THR A 2 14.70 -14.34 27.21
CA THR A 2 13.44 -13.59 27.25
C THR A 2 13.02 -13.12 25.86
N ASP A 3 11.71 -13.16 25.66
CA ASP A 3 10.96 -12.84 24.45
C ASP A 3 11.00 -11.32 24.15
N GLU A 4 12.18 -10.76 23.90
CA GLU A 4 12.34 -9.33 23.55
C GLU A 4 11.86 -9.01 22.12
N ARG A 5 11.65 -10.04 21.29
CA ARG A 5 11.17 -9.87 19.91
C ARG A 5 9.65 -9.67 19.82
N ALA A 6 8.89 -10.12 20.81
CA ALA A 6 7.43 -9.96 20.81
C ALA A 6 6.96 -8.52 21.04
N ASN A 7 7.84 -7.59 21.46
CA ASN A 7 7.43 -6.25 21.88
C ASN A 7 8.09 -5.10 21.09
N SER A 8 8.90 -5.40 20.07
CA SER A 8 9.52 -4.36 19.24
C SER A 8 8.68 -4.13 17.98
N ARG A 9 7.55 -3.43 18.11
CA ARG A 9 6.77 -2.94 16.96
C ARG A 9 7.60 -1.95 16.16
N VAL A 10 7.50 -2.02 14.83
CA VAL A 10 8.09 -1.00 13.96
C VAL A 10 7.31 0.29 14.15
N ILE A 11 7.99 1.33 14.61
CA ILE A 11 7.35 2.62 14.86
C ILE A 11 6.71 3.13 13.56
N GLY A 12 5.40 3.41 13.64
CA GLY A 12 4.62 3.94 12.54
C GLY A 12 4.19 2.93 11.48
N ALA A 13 4.42 1.62 11.68
CA ALA A 13 3.91 0.59 10.76
C ALA A 13 2.37 0.56 10.73
N ASP A 14 1.72 0.62 11.90
CA ASP A 14 0.26 0.73 11.98
C ASP A 14 -0.29 1.95 11.24
N THR A 15 0.35 3.11 11.41
CA THR A 15 -0.03 4.34 10.70
C THR A 15 0.12 4.20 9.19
N ASP A 16 1.20 3.58 8.72
CA ASP A 16 1.39 3.33 7.29
C ASP A 16 0.34 2.38 6.73
N LEU A 17 0.03 1.31 7.46
CA LEU A 17 -1.02 0.35 7.10
C LEU A 17 -2.38 1.06 7.03
N ASP A 18 -2.74 1.86 8.03
CA ASP A 18 -4.00 2.62 8.05
C ASP A 18 -4.13 3.54 6.84
N LEU A 19 -3.07 4.29 6.52
CA LEU A 19 -3.05 5.20 5.36
C LEU A 19 -3.17 4.44 4.04
N LEU A 20 -2.49 3.30 3.90
CA LEU A 20 -2.55 2.50 2.69
C LEU A 20 -3.93 1.84 2.50
N PHE A 21 -4.53 1.30 3.56
CA PHE A 21 -5.89 0.77 3.50
C PHE A 21 -6.90 1.87 3.14
N ALA A 22 -6.82 3.03 3.79
CA ALA A 22 -7.69 4.16 3.49
C ALA A 22 -7.55 4.59 2.02
N GLN A 23 -6.34 4.61 1.50
CA GLN A 23 -6.09 4.97 0.11
C GLN A 23 -6.62 3.91 -0.89
N VAL A 24 -6.54 2.63 -0.56
CA VAL A 24 -7.16 1.57 -1.39
C VAL A 24 -8.69 1.71 -1.42
N GLN A 25 -9.32 2.07 -0.29
CA GLN A 25 -10.76 2.35 -0.29
C GLN A 25 -11.09 3.59 -1.13
N ALA A 26 -10.31 4.67 -0.99
CA ALA A 26 -10.48 5.87 -1.80
C ALA A 26 -10.30 5.61 -3.30
N LEU A 27 -9.40 4.69 -3.69
CA LEU A 27 -9.27 4.23 -5.07
C LEU A 27 -10.55 3.54 -5.56
N ARG A 28 -11.12 2.63 -4.76
CA ARG A 28 -12.36 1.93 -5.11
C ARG A 28 -13.53 2.91 -5.27
N GLU A 29 -13.64 3.87 -4.36
CA GLU A 29 -14.65 4.94 -4.44
C GLU A 29 -14.48 5.79 -5.70
N LEU A 30 -13.26 6.28 -5.96
CA LEU A 30 -12.94 7.04 -7.17
C LEU A 30 -13.29 6.26 -8.44
N ALA A 31 -12.95 4.97 -8.47
CA ALA A 31 -13.17 4.12 -9.63
C ALA A 31 -14.64 3.71 -9.83
N SER A 32 -15.44 3.69 -8.77
CA SER A 32 -16.87 3.35 -8.80
C SER A 32 -17.78 4.48 -9.32
N ASP A 33 -17.28 5.71 -9.31
CA ASP A 33 -18.02 6.91 -9.67
C ASP A 33 -17.54 7.40 -11.06
N PRO A 34 -18.35 7.22 -12.13
CA PRO A 34 -17.94 7.55 -13.49
C PRO A 34 -17.60 9.03 -13.67
N ASP A 35 -18.32 9.93 -13.00
CA ASP A 35 -18.10 11.37 -13.11
C ASP A 35 -16.76 11.74 -12.48
N LYS A 36 -16.45 11.18 -11.31
CA LYS A 36 -15.14 11.40 -10.65
C LYS A 36 -13.99 10.73 -11.40
N ALA A 37 -14.22 9.57 -12.01
CA ALA A 37 -13.19 8.85 -12.76
C ALA A 37 -12.83 9.54 -14.09
N GLN A 38 -13.72 10.38 -14.63
CA GLN A 38 -13.49 11.18 -15.85
C GLN A 38 -12.89 12.56 -15.56
N ASP A 39 -12.91 13.00 -14.31
CA ASP A 39 -12.29 14.25 -13.86
C ASP A 39 -10.76 14.09 -13.81
N SER A 40 -10.08 14.63 -14.82
CA SER A 40 -8.63 14.50 -14.98
C SER A 40 -7.83 15.10 -13.83
N ASP A 41 -8.28 16.24 -13.29
CA ASP A 41 -7.58 16.94 -12.21
C ASP A 41 -7.67 16.11 -10.93
N ARG A 42 -8.85 15.56 -10.65
CA ARG A 42 -9.07 14.69 -9.51
C ARG A 42 -8.27 13.40 -9.59
N VAL A 43 -8.23 12.76 -10.76
CA VAL A 43 -7.44 11.54 -10.99
C VAL A 43 -5.94 11.84 -10.87
N TYR A 44 -5.49 12.98 -11.38
CA TYR A 44 -4.09 13.42 -11.26
C TYR A 44 -3.68 13.65 -9.81
N ASP A 45 -4.47 14.40 -9.04
CA ASP A 45 -4.23 14.65 -7.61
C ASP A 45 -4.24 13.35 -6.80
N PHE A 46 -5.15 12.42 -7.14
CA PHE A 46 -5.15 11.09 -6.56
C PHE A 46 -3.85 10.35 -6.87
N GLY A 47 -3.39 10.38 -8.12
CA GLY A 47 -2.18 9.72 -8.57
C GLY A 47 -0.91 10.20 -7.87
N ILE A 48 -0.81 11.50 -7.57
CA ILE A 48 0.30 12.04 -6.77
C ILE A 48 0.31 11.43 -5.37
N ARG A 49 -0.83 11.45 -4.66
CA ARG A 49 -0.93 10.87 -3.30
C ARG A 49 -0.67 9.37 -3.31
N TRP A 50 -1.22 8.68 -4.29
CA TRP A 50 -1.03 7.25 -4.50
C TRP A 50 0.45 6.90 -4.67
N ALA A 51 1.17 7.61 -5.55
CA ALA A 51 2.59 7.40 -5.77
C ALA A 51 3.42 7.59 -4.49
N VAL A 52 3.15 8.64 -3.71
CA VAL A 52 3.85 8.92 -2.44
C VAL A 52 3.65 7.78 -1.43
N LEU A 53 2.44 7.24 -1.34
CA LEU A 53 2.15 6.13 -0.42
C LEU A 53 2.83 4.84 -0.88
N LEU A 54 2.81 4.53 -2.18
CA LEU A 54 3.48 3.35 -2.73
C LEU A 54 5.01 3.42 -2.57
N TYR A 55 5.64 4.45 -3.13
CA TYR A 55 7.10 4.53 -3.16
C TYR A 55 7.74 5.05 -1.86
N GLY A 56 6.93 5.37 -0.85
CA GLY A 56 7.42 5.73 0.48
C GLY A 56 7.05 4.70 1.54
N ARG A 57 5.74 4.60 1.82
CA ARG A 57 5.23 3.81 2.96
C ARG A 57 5.17 2.32 2.64
N LEU A 58 4.69 1.95 1.45
CA LEU A 58 4.60 0.54 1.06
C LEU A 58 6.00 -0.08 0.96
N GLN A 59 6.96 0.60 0.33
CA GLN A 59 8.37 0.14 0.29
C GLN A 59 8.95 -0.07 1.69
N ARG A 60 8.68 0.85 2.63
CA ARG A 60 9.14 0.72 4.01
C ARG A 60 8.51 -0.49 4.71
N LEU A 61 7.20 -0.70 4.57
CA LEU A 61 6.53 -1.88 5.14
C LEU A 61 7.05 -3.18 4.52
N ASP A 62 7.29 -3.19 3.22
CA ASP A 62 7.83 -4.35 2.52
C ASP A 62 9.24 -4.71 2.99
N HIS A 63 10.07 -3.71 3.27
CA HIS A 63 11.39 -3.89 3.86
C HIS A 63 11.33 -4.59 5.23
N TYR A 64 10.45 -4.13 6.12
CA TYR A 64 10.31 -4.73 7.46
C TYR A 64 9.66 -6.12 7.42
N HIS A 65 8.71 -6.31 6.51
CA HIS A 65 8.07 -7.60 6.26
C HIS A 65 9.10 -8.68 5.88
N HIS A 66 9.98 -8.41 4.90
CA HIS A 66 10.99 -9.38 4.45
C HIS A 66 12.03 -9.71 5.52
N ARG A 67 12.20 -8.85 6.52
CA ARG A 67 13.10 -9.04 7.65
C ARG A 67 12.44 -9.69 8.86
N SER A 68 11.14 -9.99 8.79
CA SER A 68 10.33 -10.47 9.91
C SER A 68 10.41 -9.53 11.13
N GLU A 69 10.49 -8.22 10.87
CA GLU A 69 10.57 -7.17 11.90
C GLU A 69 9.21 -6.56 12.24
N LEU A 70 8.16 -6.86 11.46
CA LEU A 70 6.78 -6.53 11.81
C LEU A 70 6.28 -7.43 12.94
N ALA A 71 5.49 -6.86 13.85
CA ALA A 71 4.78 -7.64 14.86
C ALA A 71 3.77 -8.60 14.20
N PRO A 72 3.36 -9.70 14.86
CA PRO A 72 2.49 -10.71 14.23
C PRO A 72 1.17 -10.17 13.67
N ASP A 73 0.59 -9.17 14.32
CA ASP A 73 -0.62 -8.49 13.85
C ASP A 73 -0.35 -7.55 12.67
N GLU A 74 0.74 -6.77 12.72
CA GLU A 74 1.21 -5.93 11.60
C GLU A 74 1.49 -6.79 10.34
N GLN A 75 2.11 -7.95 10.53
CA GLN A 75 2.39 -8.93 9.49
C GLN A 75 1.09 -9.42 8.82
N ALA A 76 0.10 -9.83 9.63
CA ALA A 76 -1.18 -10.30 9.12
C ALA A 76 -1.96 -9.19 8.39
N ARG A 77 -1.88 -7.95 8.88
CA ARG A 77 -2.46 -6.77 8.22
C ARG A 77 -1.75 -6.46 6.91
N TYR A 78 -0.43 -6.54 6.86
CA TYR A 78 0.34 -6.29 5.65
C TYR A 78 0.03 -7.30 4.54
N GLU A 79 -0.08 -8.59 4.86
CA GLU A 79 -0.46 -9.60 3.85
C GLU A 79 -1.88 -9.37 3.30
N ARG A 80 -2.82 -8.93 4.16
CA ARG A 80 -4.14 -8.49 3.70
C ARG A 80 -4.04 -7.29 2.76
N LEU A 81 -3.23 -6.30 3.11
CA LEU A 81 -3.01 -5.13 2.25
C LEU A 81 -2.44 -5.54 0.88
N ARG A 82 -1.49 -6.48 0.83
CA ARG A 82 -0.95 -7.01 -0.44
C ARG A 82 -2.02 -7.67 -1.30
N ALA A 83 -2.93 -8.42 -0.69
CA ALA A 83 -4.07 -9.00 -1.41
C ALA A 83 -4.98 -7.90 -1.99
N GLU A 84 -5.36 -6.91 -1.18
CA GLU A 84 -6.21 -5.81 -1.63
C GLU A 84 -5.55 -4.95 -2.73
N LEU A 85 -4.25 -4.69 -2.63
CA LEU A 85 -3.49 -3.98 -3.67
C LEU A 85 -3.44 -4.76 -4.99
N ARG A 86 -3.35 -6.09 -4.93
CA ARG A 86 -3.39 -6.96 -6.12
C ARG A 86 -4.77 -6.93 -6.78
N GLU A 87 -5.84 -6.98 -5.98
CA GLU A 87 -7.21 -6.86 -6.47
C GLU A 87 -7.51 -5.48 -7.07
N ALA A 88 -6.82 -4.44 -6.60
CA ALA A 88 -6.97 -3.07 -7.08
C ALA A 88 -6.20 -2.79 -8.39
N VAL A 89 -5.36 -3.71 -8.89
CA VAL A 89 -4.57 -3.51 -10.13
C VAL A 89 -5.43 -3.09 -11.33
N PRO A 90 -6.56 -3.75 -11.64
CA PRO A 90 -7.40 -3.34 -12.77
C PRO A 90 -7.97 -1.93 -12.63
N LEU A 91 -8.18 -1.45 -11.40
CA LEU A 91 -8.69 -0.10 -11.14
C LEU A 91 -7.63 0.96 -11.42
N VAL A 92 -6.40 0.74 -10.94
CA VAL A 92 -5.29 1.68 -11.21
C VAL A 92 -4.93 1.70 -12.69
N GLU A 93 -4.98 0.57 -13.39
CA GLU A 93 -4.73 0.52 -14.83
C GLU A 93 -5.79 1.27 -15.62
N ARG A 94 -7.08 1.09 -15.29
CA ARG A 94 -8.18 1.84 -15.91
C ARG A 94 -8.06 3.35 -15.70
N LEU A 95 -7.55 3.77 -14.55
CA LEU A 95 -7.37 5.18 -14.20
C LEU A 95 -6.00 5.76 -14.61
N GLY A 96 -5.11 4.96 -15.21
CA GLY A 96 -3.77 5.40 -15.60
C GLY A 96 -2.83 5.71 -14.42
N LEU A 97 -3.08 5.10 -13.25
CA LEU A 97 -2.34 5.32 -12.02
C LEU A 97 -1.15 4.36 -11.87
N PRO A 98 -0.13 4.71 -11.06
CA PRO A 98 0.99 3.81 -10.74
C PRO A 98 0.54 2.45 -10.20
N ARG A 99 1.18 1.36 -10.64
CA ARG A 99 0.84 0.02 -10.16
C ARG A 99 1.55 -0.33 -8.84
N PRO A 100 0.87 -0.93 -7.85
CA PRO A 100 1.46 -1.31 -6.55
C PRO A 100 2.59 -2.34 -6.63
N ASP A 101 2.54 -3.24 -7.61
CA ASP A 101 3.53 -4.30 -7.79
C ASP A 101 4.94 -3.77 -8.06
N ARG A 102 5.05 -2.56 -8.62
CA ARG A 102 6.33 -1.86 -8.81
C ARG A 102 6.90 -1.23 -7.55
N ALA A 103 6.16 -1.23 -6.45
CA ALA A 103 6.55 -0.61 -5.19
C ALA A 103 6.94 -1.61 -4.11
N PHE A 104 6.87 -2.92 -4.36
CA PHE A 104 7.54 -3.89 -3.50
C PHE A 104 9.05 -3.82 -3.73
N ALA A 105 9.83 -4.00 -2.66
CA ALA A 105 11.28 -4.01 -2.74
C ALA A 105 11.70 -5.19 -3.64
N ASP A 106 12.29 -4.86 -4.79
CA ASP A 106 12.71 -5.75 -5.88
C ASP A 106 11.58 -6.40 -6.70
N ALA A 107 10.94 -5.59 -7.57
CA ALA A 107 10.66 -6.03 -8.93
C ALA A 107 11.93 -5.92 -9.81
N ASP A 108 13.06 -6.47 -9.35
CA ASP A 108 14.25 -6.71 -10.17
C ASP A 108 14.78 -8.14 -9.89
N PRO A 109 14.78 -9.03 -10.90
CA PRO A 109 15.50 -10.29 -10.82
C PRO A 109 16.99 -10.01 -11.01
N ARG A 110 17.84 -10.45 -10.07
CA ARG A 110 19.25 -10.62 -10.42
C ARG A 110 19.41 -11.59 -11.60
#